data_AF-A0A537G8Y9-F1
#
_entry.id   AF-A0A537G8Y9-F1
#
_cell.length_a   1.000
_cell.length_b   1.000
_cell.length_c   1.000
_cell.angle_alpha   90.00
_cell.angle_beta   90.00
_cell.angle_gamma   90.00
#
_symmetry.space_group_name_H-M   'P 1'
#
loop_
_entity.id
_entity.type
_entity.pdbx_description
1 polymer ?
#
loop_
_entity_poly.entity_id
_entity_poly.type
_entity_poly.pdbx_seq_one_letter_code
_entity_poly.pdbx_strand_id
1 'polypeptide(L)' 'MPLKVKPVKLRDSLYLLIPVDIARLLGVAASSHFQLSLNENQESVRLVYEMKKDESPKEVVPKDE' A
#
# COMPACT_ATOMS: atom_id res chain seq x y z
N MET A 1 3.90 0.80 -17.28
CA MET A 1 2.63 1.29 -17.84
C MET A 1 1.71 1.65 -16.68
N PRO A 2 1.27 2.91 -16.51
CA PRO A 2 0.37 3.27 -15.40
C PRO A 2 -1.04 2.72 -15.65
N LEU A 3 -1.64 2.11 -14.64
CA LEU A 3 -3.04 1.68 -14.69
C LEU A 3 -3.94 2.87 -14.34
N LYS A 4 -4.86 3.23 -15.25
CA LYS A 4 -5.90 4.24 -14.95
C LYS A 4 -7.03 3.58 -14.17
N VAL A 5 -7.23 4.01 -12.93
CA VAL A 5 -8.34 3.56 -12.08
C VAL A 5 -9.30 4.72 -11.82
N LYS A 6 -10.59 4.41 -11.69
CA LYS A 6 -11.61 5.37 -11.27
C LYS A 6 -12.00 5.07 -9.83
N PRO A 7 -12.11 6.10 -8.95
CA PRO A 7 -12.59 5.87 -7.60
C PRO A 7 -14.06 5.47 -7.60
N VAL A 8 -14.46 4.72 -6.59
CA VAL A 8 -15.85 4.38 -6.30
C VAL A 8 -16.33 5.21 -5.13
N LYS A 9 -17.53 5.78 -5.24
CA LYS A 9 -18.17 6.51 -4.13
C LYS A 9 -18.87 5.53 -3.21
N LEU A 10 -18.49 5.54 -1.93
CA LEU A 10 -19.15 4.79 -0.87
C LEU A 10 -19.48 5.76 0.25
N ARG A 11 -20.79 5.94 0.52
CA ARG A 11 -21.31 6.92 1.48
C ARG A 11 -20.72 8.32 1.17
N ASP A 12 -20.02 8.90 2.14
CA ASP A 12 -19.43 10.23 2.06
C ASP A 12 -17.93 10.19 1.73
N SER A 13 -17.45 9.13 1.07
CA SER A 13 -16.03 8.95 0.76
C SER A 13 -15.78 8.31 -0.61
N LEU A 14 -14.61 8.62 -1.18
CA LEU A 14 -14.13 8.04 -2.43
C LEU A 14 -13.05 7.00 -2.14
N TYR A 15 -13.19 5.81 -2.71
CA TYR A 15 -12.28 4.70 -2.52
C TYR A 15 -11.62 4.32 -3.85
N LEU A 16 -10.29 4.21 -3.84
CA LEU A 16 -9.55 3.60 -4.94
C LEU A 16 -9.45 2.11 -4.67
N LEU A 17 -10.04 1.31 -5.56
CA LEU A 17 -9.99 -0.14 -5.45
C LEU A 17 -8.69 -0.65 -6.05
N ILE A 18 -7.96 -1.49 -5.30
CA ILE A 18 -6.81 -2.24 -5.80
C ILE A 18 -7.35 -3.49 -6.50
N PRO A 19 -7.10 -3.70 -7.81
CA PRO A 19 -7.48 -4.93 -8.48
C PRO A 19 -6.91 -6.16 -7.77
N VAL A 20 -7.70 -7.23 -7.66
CA VAL A 20 -7.35 -8.44 -6.88
C VAL A 20 -6.02 -9.04 -7.32
N ASP A 21 -5.74 -9.07 -8.63
CA ASP A 21 -4.48 -9.61 -9.15
C ASP A 21 -3.27 -8.76 -8.72
N ILE A 22 -3.42 -7.44 -8.67
CA ILE A 22 -2.38 -6.52 -8.16
C ILE A 22 -2.21 -6.70 -6.66
N ALA A 23 -3.31 -6.84 -5.91
CA ALA A 23 -3.25 -7.08 -4.47
C ALA A 23 -2.47 -8.37 -4.15
N ARG A 24 -2.73 -9.45 -4.90
CA ARG A 24 -1.98 -10.72 -4.78
C ARG A 24 -0.49 -10.54 -5.09
N LEU A 25 -0.15 -9.86 -6.18
CA LEU A 25 1.25 -9.59 -6.55
C LEU A 25 1.99 -8.76 -5.51
N LEU A 26 1.30 -7.83 -4.84
CA LEU A 26 1.89 -6.96 -3.82
C LEU A 26 1.83 -7.54 -2.40
N GLY A 27 1.22 -8.72 -2.21
CA GLY A 27 1.03 -9.32 -0.87
C GLY A 27 0.08 -8.52 0.03
N VAL A 28 -0.88 -7.82 -0.58
CA VAL A 28 -1.85 -6.99 0.15
C VAL A 28 -3.03 -7.85 0.58
N ALA A 29 -3.25 -7.91 1.89
CA ALA A 29 -4.39 -8.58 2.51
C ALA A 29 -5.37 -7.55 3.09
N ALA A 30 -6.59 -7.99 3.43
CA ALA A 30 -7.57 -7.14 4.11
C ALA A 30 -7.08 -6.63 5.48
N SER A 31 -6.12 -7.33 6.10
CA SER A 31 -5.47 -6.95 7.34
C SER A 31 -4.22 -6.07 7.15
N SER A 32 -3.82 -5.78 5.91
CA SER A 32 -2.64 -4.95 5.66
C SER A 32 -2.89 -3.51 6.07
N HIS A 33 -1.89 -2.93 6.75
CA HIS A 33 -1.91 -1.51 7.11
C HIS A 33 -1.11 -0.69 6.10
N PHE A 34 -1.69 0.42 5.66
CA PHE A 34 -1.05 1.38 4.77
C PHE A 34 -0.93 2.72 5.47
N GLN A 35 0.20 3.39 5.28
CA GLN A 35 0.33 4.81 5.51
C GLN A 35 -0.13 5.55 4.26
N LEU A 36 -1.06 6.48 4.42
CA LEU A 36 -1.51 7.38 3.35
C LEU A 36 -0.87 8.75 3.54
N SER A 37 -0.18 9.24 2.51
CA SER A 37 0.33 10.61 2.48
C SER A 37 -0.07 11.34 1.21
N LEU A 38 -0.14 12.65 1.31
CA LEU A 38 -0.38 13.56 0.19
C LEU A 38 0.96 14.16 -0.22
N ASN A 39 1.29 14.06 -1.50
CA ASN A 39 2.42 14.76 -2.09
C ASN A 39 1.89 15.64 -3.23
N GLU A 40 1.82 16.94 -2.98
CA GLU A 40 1.33 17.93 -3.91
C GLU A 40 2.49 18.71 -4.52
N ASN A 41 2.43 18.90 -5.83
CA ASN A 41 3.26 19.87 -6.55
C ASN A 41 2.38 20.77 -7.42
N GLN A 42 2.97 21.73 -8.12
CA GLN A 42 2.22 22.74 -8.89
C GLN A 42 1.34 22.16 -10.01
N GLU A 43 1.62 20.94 -10.48
CA GLU A 43 0.95 20.33 -11.65
C GLU A 43 0.10 19.11 -11.29
N SER A 44 0.28 18.54 -10.10
CA SER A 44 -0.33 17.28 -9.73
C SER A 44 -0.43 17.08 -8.21
N VAL A 45 -1.49 16.40 -7.81
CA VAL A 45 -1.64 15.86 -6.45
C VAL A 45 -1.42 14.36 -6.51
N ARG A 46 -0.53 13.84 -5.67
CA ARG A 46 -0.26 12.40 -5.53
C ARG A 46 -0.75 11.92 -4.18
N LEU A 47 -1.68 10.98 -4.19
CA LEU A 47 -1.96 10.13 -3.02
C LEU A 47 -0.97 8.97 -3.04
N VAL A 48 -0.16 8.85 -1.99
CA VAL A 48 0.85 7.80 -1.86
C VAL A 48 0.43 6.86 -0.74
N TYR A 49 0.16 5.61 -1.10
CA TYR A 49 -0.07 4.50 -0.17
C TYR A 49 1.25 3.74 0.00
N GLU A 50 1.78 3.75 1.21
CA GLU A 50 2.99 3.01 1.55
C GLU A 50 2.63 1.86 2.51
N MET A 51 2.97 0.64 2.14
CA MET A 51 2.90 -0.53 3.01
C MET A 51 4.33 -0.94 3.33
N LYS A 52 4.70 -0.84 4.60
CA LYS A 52 5.98 -1.40 5.06
C LYS A 52 5.81 -2.90 5.12
N LYS A 53 6.73 -3.62 4.49
CA LYS A 53 6.86 -5.06 4.74
C LYS A 53 7.42 -5.17 6.15
N ASP A 54 6.74 -5.88 7.04
CA ASP A 54 7.36 -6.29 8.28
C ASP A 54 8.66 -7.01 7.91
N GLU A 55 9.79 -6.44 8.33
CA GLU A 55 11.03 -7.21 8.36
C GLU A 55 10.76 -8.35 9.33
N SER A 56 10.75 -9.58 8.83
CA SER A 56 10.74 -10.78 9.67
C SER A 56 11.70 -10.57 10.85
N PRO A 57 11.33 -10.93 12.09
CA PRO A 57 12.23 -10.77 13.23
C PRO A 57 13.56 -11.44 12.87
N LYS A 58 14.64 -10.66 12.90
CA LYS A 58 16.00 -11.18 12.69
C LYS A 58 16.16 -12.38 13.61
N GLU A 59 16.29 -13.57 13.04
CA GLU A 59 16.74 -14.75 13.79
C GLU A 59 18.05 -14.35 14.47
N VAL A 60 17.99 -14.19 15.79
CA VAL A 60 19.19 -14.05 16.61
C VAL A 60 19.85 -15.42 16.57
N VAL A 61 20.76 -15.62 15.62
CA VAL A 61 21.64 -16.79 15.62
C VAL A 61 22.43 -16.73 16.93
N PRO A 62 22.30 -17.70 17.85
CA PRO A 62 23.17 -17.77 19.01
C PRO A 62 24.60 -17.96 18.50
N LYS A 63 25.54 -17.15 18.99
CA LYS A 63 26.97 -17.46 18.85
C LYS A 63 27.24 -18.68 19.73
N ASP A 64 27.36 -19.84 19.11
CA ASP A 64 28.05 -20.97 19.72
C ASP A 64 29.53 -20.66 19.89
N GLU A 65 30.08 -21.19 20.99
CA GLU A 65 31.41 -21.07 21.61
C GLU A 65 32.65 -20.95 20.70
#